data_AF-A0A2G9QD04-F1
#
_entry.id   AF-A0A2G9QD04-F1
#
_cell.length_a   1.000
_cell.length_b   1.000
_cell.length_c   1.000
_cell.angle_alpha   90.00
_cell.angle_beta   90.00
_cell.angle_gamma   90.00
#
_symmetry.space_group_name_H-M   'P 1'
#
loop_
_entity.id
_entity.type
_entity.pdbx_description
1 polymer ?
#
loop_
_entity_poly.entity_id
_entity_poly.type
_entity_poly.pdbx_seq_one_letter_code
_entity_poly.pdbx_strand_id
1 'polypeptide(L)'
;MEEKKEEGEAEIQEHGPEHWFTKWERQCLAEAEQEEPIEEEAEQSQQKLWHLFQNSATAVAQLYKDRVCQQQGMSLWAPFQNAATAVTNLYKESVDAHQRTLDLGIQTGCQRRNKEVLAWVKKRRRTIRREDLISFLCGKIPPPRNSRAPPRLTVVSPNRATPSETGSSVETDLQPFREAIALHGKC
;
A
#
# COMPACT_ATOMS: atom_id res chain seq x y z
N MET A 1 17.48 -36.39 55.40
CA MET A 1 16.29 -35.86 54.73
C MET A 1 16.53 -34.38 54.59
N GLU A 2 17.06 -33.95 53.44
CA GLU A 2 17.14 -32.53 53.07
C GLU A 2 16.62 -32.46 51.64
N GLU A 3 15.40 -31.99 51.50
CA GLU A 3 14.77 -31.71 50.21
C GLU A 3 15.43 -30.46 49.62
N LYS A 4 16.16 -30.62 48.52
CA LYS A 4 16.58 -29.50 47.69
C LYS A 4 15.40 -29.07 46.82
N LYS A 5 14.85 -27.91 47.18
CA LYS A 5 13.87 -27.13 46.41
C LYS A 5 14.55 -26.63 45.12
N GLU A 6 14.23 -27.25 43.99
CA GLU A 6 14.49 -26.67 42.66
C GLU A 6 13.55 -25.47 42.50
N GLU A 7 14.10 -24.27 42.70
CA GLU A 7 13.44 -23.04 42.27
C GLU A 7 13.57 -22.97 40.75
N GLY A 8 12.44 -23.23 40.08
CA GLY A 8 12.25 -22.92 38.68
C GLY A 8 12.48 -21.43 38.46
N GLU A 9 13.63 -21.11 37.88
CA GLU A 9 13.82 -19.86 37.17
C GLU A 9 12.87 -19.92 35.98
N ALA A 10 11.69 -19.34 36.18
CA ALA A 10 10.75 -19.04 35.13
C ALA A 10 11.52 -18.26 34.06
N GLU A 11 11.82 -18.96 32.96
CA GLU A 11 12.18 -18.39 31.68
C GLU A 11 11.22 -17.22 31.46
N ILE A 12 11.76 -16.00 31.55
CA ILE A 12 11.02 -14.80 31.19
C ILE A 12 10.76 -14.97 29.70
N GLN A 13 9.63 -15.59 29.39
CA GLN A 13 9.14 -15.79 28.06
C GLN A 13 8.95 -14.38 27.53
N GLU A 14 9.96 -13.88 26.80
CA GLU A 14 9.87 -12.58 26.17
C GLU A 14 8.63 -12.62 25.31
N HIS A 15 7.62 -11.93 25.80
CA HIS A 15 6.30 -11.91 25.22
C HIS A 15 6.37 -11.01 23.96
N GLY A 16 7.07 -11.45 22.92
CA GLY A 16 7.03 -10.87 21.58
C GLY A 16 5.62 -10.97 20.99
N PRO A 17 5.17 -10.08 20.09
CA PRO A 17 3.79 -9.99 19.64
C PRO A 17 3.19 -11.26 18.95
N GLU A 18 3.87 -12.38 18.96
CA GLU A 18 3.41 -13.66 18.41
C GLU A 18 2.50 -14.44 19.38
N HIS A 19 2.63 -14.27 20.71
CA HIS A 19 1.90 -15.12 21.68
C HIS A 19 0.42 -14.76 21.87
N TRP A 20 0.00 -13.52 21.53
CA TRP A 20 -1.40 -13.09 21.64
C TRP A 20 -2.24 -13.42 20.40
N PHE A 21 -1.61 -13.91 19.34
CA PHE A 21 -2.31 -14.45 18.18
C PHE A 21 -2.74 -15.90 18.44
N THR A 22 -3.97 -16.21 18.03
CA THR A 22 -4.49 -17.56 17.93
C THR A 22 -3.69 -18.37 16.92
N LYS A 23 -3.79 -19.70 17.00
CA LYS A 23 -3.13 -20.61 16.04
C LYS A 23 -3.55 -20.33 14.59
N TRP A 24 -4.83 -19.99 14.38
CA TRP A 24 -5.36 -19.64 13.06
C TRP A 24 -4.75 -18.33 12.53
N GLU A 25 -4.67 -17.28 13.37
CA GLU A 25 -4.06 -16.01 12.97
C GLU A 25 -2.57 -16.17 12.59
N ARG A 26 -1.82 -17.00 13.34
CA ARG A 26 -0.42 -17.29 13.02
C ARG A 26 -0.26 -17.99 11.67
N GLN A 27 -1.18 -18.91 11.35
CA GLN A 27 -1.20 -19.57 10.04
C GLN A 27 -1.42 -18.55 8.92
N CYS A 28 -2.41 -17.67 9.06
CA CYS A 28 -2.68 -16.62 8.06
C CYS A 28 -1.50 -15.64 7.89
N LEU A 29 -0.80 -15.31 8.99
CA LEU A 29 0.39 -14.46 8.94
C LEU A 29 1.54 -15.12 8.19
N ALA A 30 1.79 -16.41 8.44
CA ALA A 30 2.83 -17.16 7.75
C ALA A 30 2.56 -17.29 6.24
N GLU A 31 1.31 -17.53 5.85
CA GLU A 31 0.90 -17.57 4.44
C GLU A 31 1.09 -16.21 3.75
N ALA A 32 0.81 -15.10 4.42
CA ALA A 32 0.98 -13.77 3.86
C ALA A 32 2.45 -13.31 3.74
N GLU A 33 3.35 -13.90 4.53
CA GLU A 33 4.79 -13.67 4.48
C GLU A 33 5.50 -14.48 3.39
N GLN A 34 4.82 -15.49 2.83
CA GLN A 34 5.34 -16.25 1.70
C GLN A 34 5.52 -15.34 0.48
N GLU A 35 6.76 -15.23 0.02
CA GLU A 35 7.13 -14.40 -1.12
C GLU A 35 6.98 -15.23 -2.39
N GLU A 36 6.10 -14.80 -3.29
CA GLU A 36 6.02 -15.42 -4.62
C GLU A 36 7.19 -14.91 -5.47
N PRO A 37 7.78 -15.77 -6.33
CA PRO A 37 8.92 -15.42 -7.19
C PRO A 37 8.51 -14.52 -8.37
N ILE A 38 7.88 -13.40 -8.06
CA ILE A 38 7.30 -12.41 -8.97
C ILE A 38 8.36 -11.77 -9.87
N GLU A 39 9.55 -11.50 -9.31
CA GLU A 39 10.64 -10.85 -10.02
C GLU A 39 11.29 -11.78 -11.05
N GLU A 40 11.45 -13.05 -10.72
CA GLU A 40 11.98 -14.07 -11.64
C GLU A 40 11.07 -14.28 -12.85
N GLU A 41 9.75 -14.29 -12.65
CA GLU A 41 8.78 -14.42 -13.75
C GLU A 41 8.83 -13.20 -14.69
N ALA A 42 8.95 -12.00 -14.14
CA ALA A 42 9.05 -10.77 -14.92
C ALA A 42 10.32 -10.75 -15.79
N GLU A 43 11.47 -11.12 -15.22
CA GLU A 43 12.73 -11.22 -15.94
C GLU A 43 12.68 -12.27 -17.05
N GLN A 44 12.14 -13.46 -16.78
CA GLN A 44 11.97 -14.52 -17.78
C GLN A 44 11.07 -14.07 -18.94
N SER A 45 9.97 -13.38 -18.63
CA SER A 45 9.08 -12.83 -19.66
C SER A 45 9.78 -11.77 -20.51
N GLN A 46 10.58 -10.90 -19.90
CA GLN A 46 11.37 -9.88 -20.62
C GLN A 46 12.42 -10.53 -21.53
N GLN A 47 13.16 -11.53 -21.04
CA GLN A 47 14.14 -12.28 -21.83
C GLN A 47 13.48 -12.98 -23.02
N LYS A 48 12.32 -13.62 -22.82
CA LYS A 48 11.54 -14.25 -23.89
C LYS A 48 11.14 -13.23 -24.98
N LEU A 49 10.59 -12.08 -24.59
CA LEU A 49 10.23 -11.02 -25.53
C LEU A 49 11.43 -10.49 -26.31
N TRP A 50 12.57 -10.32 -25.63
CA TRP A 50 13.80 -9.89 -26.27
C TRP A 50 14.24 -10.88 -27.36
N HIS A 51 14.22 -12.18 -27.09
CA HIS A 51 14.55 -13.19 -28.09
C HIS A 51 13.57 -13.22 -29.26
N LEU A 52 12.27 -13.07 -29.01
CA LEU A 52 11.27 -12.96 -30.08
C LEU A 52 11.50 -11.71 -30.94
N PHE A 53 11.88 -10.59 -30.32
CA PHE A 53 12.24 -9.38 -31.03
C PHE A 53 13.45 -9.61 -31.94
N GLN A 54 14.53 -10.21 -31.40
CA GLN A 54 15.72 -10.53 -32.19
C GLN A 54 15.42 -11.47 -33.36
N ASN A 55 14.61 -12.50 -33.12
CA ASN A 55 14.19 -13.45 -34.16
C ASN A 55 13.38 -12.74 -35.26
N SER A 56 12.41 -11.90 -34.86
CA SER A 56 11.62 -11.10 -35.79
C SER A 56 12.48 -10.13 -36.61
N ALA A 57 13.38 -9.39 -35.97
CA ALA A 57 14.30 -8.47 -36.65
C ALA A 57 15.20 -9.21 -37.64
N THR A 58 15.71 -10.38 -37.26
CA THR A 58 16.55 -11.23 -38.12
C THR A 58 15.76 -11.73 -39.32
N ALA A 59 14.53 -12.23 -39.12
CA ALA A 59 13.68 -12.72 -40.20
C ALA A 59 13.33 -11.60 -41.21
N VAL A 60 13.06 -10.38 -40.73
CA VAL A 60 12.84 -9.21 -41.58
C VAL A 60 14.12 -8.84 -42.33
N ALA A 61 15.28 -8.80 -41.68
CA ALA A 61 16.55 -8.51 -42.34
C ALA A 61 16.87 -9.52 -43.46
N GLN A 62 16.62 -10.81 -43.21
CA GLN A 62 16.82 -11.85 -44.24
C GLN A 62 15.87 -11.67 -45.42
N LEU A 63 14.62 -11.27 -45.20
CA LEU A 63 13.69 -10.97 -46.29
C LEU A 63 14.25 -9.90 -47.25
N TYR A 64 14.94 -8.88 -46.75
CA TYR A 64 15.58 -7.87 -47.59
C TYR A 64 16.86 -8.35 -48.25
N LYS A 65 17.64 -9.22 -47.58
CA LYS A 65 18.82 -9.85 -48.16
C LYS A 65 18.45 -10.79 -49.32
N ASP A 66 17.42 -11.62 -49.12
CA ASP A 66 16.98 -12.60 -50.11
C ASP A 66 16.25 -11.97 -51.30
N ARG A 67 15.76 -10.72 -51.19
CA ARG A 67 15.32 -9.92 -52.35
C ARG A 67 16.44 -9.72 -53.37
N VAL A 68 17.70 -9.67 -52.93
CA VAL A 68 18.86 -9.66 -53.84
C VAL A 68 19.00 -11.02 -54.54
N CYS A 69 18.68 -12.13 -53.85
CA CYS A 69 18.67 -13.48 -54.40
C CYS A 69 17.42 -13.79 -55.26
N GLN A 70 16.34 -13.03 -55.17
CA GLN A 70 15.18 -13.16 -56.07
C GLN A 70 15.58 -12.91 -57.53
N GLN A 71 16.60 -12.08 -57.77
CA GLN A 71 17.24 -11.92 -59.09
C GLN A 71 17.81 -13.25 -59.64
N GLN A 72 18.04 -14.24 -58.79
CA GLN A 72 18.53 -15.59 -59.14
C GLN A 72 17.39 -16.62 -59.30
N GLY A 73 16.12 -16.19 -59.33
CA GLY A 73 14.96 -17.05 -59.61
C GLY A 73 14.38 -17.79 -58.40
N MET A 74 14.84 -17.50 -57.18
CA MET A 74 14.28 -18.08 -55.95
C MET A 74 13.02 -17.35 -55.49
N SER A 75 12.03 -18.10 -54.96
CA SER A 75 10.78 -17.52 -54.46
C SER A 75 10.98 -16.83 -53.10
N LEU A 76 10.51 -15.59 -52.98
CA LEU A 76 10.49 -14.84 -51.72
C LEU A 76 9.35 -15.22 -50.78
N TRP A 77 8.46 -16.12 -51.20
CA TRP A 77 7.30 -16.47 -50.41
C TRP A 77 7.67 -17.08 -49.04
N ALA A 78 8.63 -18.01 -49.02
CA ALA A 78 9.04 -18.66 -47.77
C ALA A 78 9.71 -17.68 -46.79
N PRO A 79 10.70 -16.85 -47.18
CA PRO A 79 11.25 -15.80 -46.31
C PRO A 79 10.20 -14.81 -45.81
N PHE A 80 9.24 -14.42 -46.67
CA PHE A 80 8.15 -13.54 -46.29
C PHE A 80 7.26 -14.17 -45.22
N GLN A 81 6.82 -15.41 -45.44
CA GLN A 81 5.99 -16.15 -44.50
C GLN A 81 6.69 -16.32 -43.14
N ASN A 82 8.00 -16.61 -43.14
CA ASN A 82 8.79 -16.69 -41.92
C ASN A 82 8.82 -15.35 -41.16
N ALA A 83 9.10 -14.24 -41.86
CA ALA A 83 9.10 -12.91 -41.26
C ALA A 83 7.73 -12.52 -40.70
N ALA A 84 6.65 -12.75 -41.45
CA ALA A 84 5.28 -12.49 -41.00
C ALA A 84 4.92 -13.32 -39.75
N THR A 85 5.32 -14.59 -39.71
CA THR A 85 5.09 -15.48 -38.55
C THR A 85 5.86 -15.00 -37.33
N ALA A 86 7.13 -14.63 -37.49
CA ALA A 86 7.96 -14.13 -36.40
C ALA A 86 7.40 -12.83 -35.79
N VAL A 87 6.97 -11.88 -36.64
CA VAL A 87 6.33 -10.62 -36.20
C VAL A 87 5.00 -10.90 -35.47
N THR A 88 4.18 -11.81 -36.00
CA THR A 88 2.89 -12.16 -35.40
C THR A 88 3.08 -12.78 -34.00
N ASN A 89 4.05 -13.69 -33.87
CA ASN A 89 4.38 -14.31 -32.58
C ASN A 89 4.88 -13.28 -31.58
N LEU A 90 5.77 -12.37 -32.01
CA LEU A 90 6.25 -11.27 -31.17
C LEU A 90 5.08 -10.40 -30.67
N TYR A 91 4.17 -10.00 -31.55
CA TYR A 91 3.01 -9.19 -31.17
C TYR A 91 2.14 -9.89 -30.14
N LYS A 92 1.76 -11.14 -30.40
CA LYS A 92 0.92 -11.93 -29.50
C LYS A 92 1.55 -12.05 -28.11
N GLU A 93 2.81 -12.47 -28.05
CA GLU A 93 3.54 -12.66 -26.80
C GLU A 93 3.75 -11.34 -26.06
N SER A 94 3.93 -10.23 -26.77
CA SER A 94 4.03 -8.89 -26.17
C SER A 94 2.72 -8.45 -25.50
N VAL A 95 1.56 -8.73 -26.12
CA VAL A 95 0.25 -8.41 -25.53
C VAL A 95 0.03 -9.26 -24.28
N ASP A 96 0.29 -10.56 -24.36
CA ASP A 96 0.12 -11.49 -23.24
C ASP A 96 1.05 -11.12 -22.07
N ALA A 97 2.30 -10.75 -22.37
CA ALA A 97 3.25 -10.31 -21.36
C ALA A 97 2.84 -8.99 -20.71
N HIS A 98 2.35 -8.02 -21.50
CA HIS A 98 1.89 -6.74 -20.95
C HIS A 98 0.71 -6.91 -20.00
N GLN A 99 -0.27 -7.74 -20.38
CA GLN A 99 -1.40 -8.06 -19.51
C GLN A 99 -0.93 -8.75 -18.21
N ARG A 100 -0.06 -9.75 -18.31
CA ARG A 100 0.53 -10.42 -17.14
C ARG A 100 1.27 -9.46 -16.22
N THR A 101 2.05 -8.51 -16.75
CA THR A 101 2.73 -7.50 -15.95
C THR A 101 1.76 -6.58 -15.22
N LEU A 102 0.63 -6.20 -15.83
CA LEU A 102 -0.39 -5.39 -15.16
C LEU A 102 -1.03 -6.15 -13.99
N ASP A 103 -1.42 -7.41 -14.22
CA ASP A 103 -2.03 -8.26 -13.20
C ASP A 103 -1.06 -8.52 -12.03
N LEU A 104 0.20 -8.78 -12.36
CA LEU A 104 1.29 -8.93 -11.40
C LEU A 104 1.49 -7.66 -10.56
N GLY A 105 1.51 -6.48 -11.21
CA GLY A 105 1.60 -5.20 -10.50
C GLY A 105 0.45 -4.95 -9.53
N ILE A 106 -0.77 -5.35 -9.89
CA ILE A 106 -1.94 -5.30 -9.00
C ILE A 106 -1.74 -6.25 -7.81
N GLN A 107 -1.30 -7.48 -8.07
CA GLN A 107 -1.05 -8.49 -7.02
C GLN A 107 0.05 -8.02 -6.06
N THR A 108 1.19 -7.55 -6.55
CA THR A 108 2.29 -7.00 -5.75
C THR A 108 1.82 -5.80 -4.92
N GLY A 109 1.03 -4.90 -5.51
CA GLY A 109 0.45 -3.77 -4.78
C GLY A 109 -0.47 -4.21 -3.64
N CYS A 110 -1.35 -5.17 -3.90
CA CYS A 110 -2.21 -5.79 -2.89
C CYS A 110 -1.39 -6.46 -1.79
N GLN A 111 -0.37 -7.24 -2.15
CA GLN A 111 0.50 -7.93 -1.20
C GLN A 111 1.25 -6.92 -0.33
N ARG A 112 1.84 -5.87 -0.92
CA ARG A 112 2.54 -4.81 -0.18
C ARG A 112 1.63 -4.10 0.81
N ARG A 113 0.43 -3.68 0.37
CA ARG A 113 -0.58 -3.09 1.25
C ARG A 113 -0.94 -4.02 2.40
N ASN A 114 -1.17 -5.31 2.10
CA ASN A 114 -1.51 -6.29 3.12
C ASN A 114 -0.36 -6.48 4.12
N LYS A 115 0.90 -6.58 3.66
CA LYS A 115 2.09 -6.64 4.52
C LYS A 115 2.17 -5.43 5.47
N GLU A 116 1.91 -4.22 4.98
CA GLU A 116 1.90 -3.00 5.81
C GLU A 116 0.79 -3.02 6.88
N VAL A 117 -0.41 -3.45 6.50
CA VAL A 117 -1.55 -3.59 7.43
C VAL A 117 -1.26 -4.67 8.49
N LEU A 118 -0.74 -5.83 8.08
CA LEU A 118 -0.36 -6.90 9.00
C LEU A 118 0.74 -6.44 9.96
N ALA A 119 1.76 -5.73 9.46
CA ALA A 119 2.78 -5.13 10.31
C ALA A 119 2.20 -4.11 11.31
N TRP A 120 1.16 -3.37 10.94
CA TRP A 120 0.43 -2.50 11.87
C TRP A 120 -0.37 -3.30 12.91
N VAL A 121 -1.08 -4.36 12.52
CA VAL A 121 -1.82 -5.24 13.45
C VAL A 121 -0.88 -5.83 14.49
N LYS A 122 0.34 -6.23 14.10
CA LYS A 122 1.36 -6.77 15.02
C LYS A 122 1.82 -5.77 16.10
N LYS A 123 1.58 -4.45 15.96
CA LYS A 123 1.98 -3.43 16.96
C LYS A 123 1.14 -3.52 18.24
N ARG A 124 1.71 -3.10 19.38
CA ARG A 124 0.99 -3.05 20.68
C ARG A 124 -0.13 -1.99 20.72
N ARG A 125 0.06 -0.85 20.04
CA ARG A 125 -0.96 0.20 19.89
C ARG A 125 -1.49 0.19 18.45
N ARG A 126 -2.77 -0.18 18.30
CA ARG A 126 -3.44 -0.44 17.02
C ARG A 126 -4.61 0.50 16.77
N THR A 127 -4.62 1.69 17.38
CA THR A 127 -5.67 2.68 17.15
C THR A 127 -5.17 3.73 16.17
N ILE A 128 -5.91 3.93 15.08
CA ILE A 128 -5.68 5.02 14.12
C ILE A 128 -6.87 5.97 14.24
N ARG A 129 -6.61 7.28 14.32
CA ARG A 129 -7.68 8.28 14.35
C ARG A 129 -8.29 8.47 12.96
N ARG A 130 -9.58 8.82 12.89
CA ARG A 130 -10.30 9.00 11.62
C ARG A 130 -9.62 10.03 10.72
N GLU A 131 -9.22 11.18 11.27
CA GLU A 131 -8.56 12.25 10.53
C GLU A 131 -7.20 11.82 9.97
N ASP A 132 -6.44 11.01 10.72
CA ASP A 132 -5.14 10.50 10.30
C ASP A 132 -5.30 9.48 9.16
N LEU A 133 -6.28 8.57 9.28
CA LEU A 133 -6.57 7.58 8.24
C LEU A 133 -7.02 8.24 6.93
N ILE A 134 -7.94 9.20 6.99
CA ILE A 134 -8.40 9.92 5.79
C ILE A 134 -7.25 10.68 5.15
N SER A 135 -6.42 11.35 5.95
CA SER A 135 -5.26 12.09 5.45
C SER A 135 -4.27 11.17 4.75
N PHE A 136 -3.97 10.02 5.35
CA PHE A 136 -3.12 8.99 4.76
C PHE A 136 -3.67 8.45 3.44
N LEU A 137 -4.93 8.00 3.41
CA LEU A 137 -5.55 7.41 2.22
C LEU A 137 -5.68 8.42 1.06
N CYS A 138 -5.87 9.70 1.37
CA CYS A 138 -6.00 10.75 0.36
C CYS A 138 -4.67 11.46 0.02
N GLY A 139 -3.55 11.09 0.64
CA GLY A 139 -2.27 11.77 0.45
C GLY A 139 -2.27 13.24 0.90
N LYS A 140 -3.11 13.60 1.87
CA LYS A 140 -3.25 14.95 2.41
C LYS A 140 -2.53 15.08 3.74
N ILE A 141 -2.02 16.27 4.04
CA ILE A 141 -1.44 16.57 5.35
C ILE A 141 -2.59 16.70 6.36
N PRO A 142 -2.57 15.98 7.50
CA PRO A 142 -3.61 16.12 8.52
C PRO A 142 -3.67 17.56 9.03
N PRO A 143 -4.85 18.10 9.37
CA PRO A 143 -4.97 19.43 9.96
C PRO A 143 -4.06 19.55 11.18
N PRO A 144 -3.38 20.71 11.38
CA PRO A 144 -2.56 20.94 12.56
C PRO A 144 -3.38 20.67 13.82
N ARG A 145 -2.84 19.79 14.67
CA ARG A 145 -3.47 19.50 15.96
C ARG A 145 -3.34 20.74 16.82
N ASN A 146 -4.42 21.49 16.98
CA ASN A 146 -4.57 22.38 18.13
C ASN A 146 -4.53 21.46 19.36
N SER A 147 -3.35 21.31 19.94
CA SER A 147 -3.20 20.84 21.31
C SER A 147 -4.08 21.76 22.13
N ARG A 148 -5.30 21.32 22.47
CA ARG A 148 -6.05 21.97 23.53
C ARG A 148 -5.16 21.81 24.74
N ALA A 149 -4.40 22.86 25.05
CA ALA A 149 -3.74 22.99 26.32
C ALA A 149 -4.81 22.66 27.38
N PRO A 150 -4.49 21.83 28.38
CA PRO A 150 -5.43 21.60 29.48
C PRO A 150 -5.85 22.98 30.00
N PRO A 151 -7.15 23.21 30.27
CA PRO A 151 -7.60 24.51 30.75
C PRO A 151 -6.78 24.81 32.00
N ARG A 152 -5.94 25.84 31.94
CA ARG A 152 -5.22 26.32 33.10
C ARG A 152 -6.31 26.74 34.09
N LEU A 153 -6.50 25.96 35.15
CA LEU A 153 -7.31 26.36 36.28
C LEU A 153 -6.60 27.58 36.89
N THR A 154 -7.01 28.76 36.47
CA THR A 154 -6.68 30.00 37.16
C THR A 154 -7.39 29.93 38.52
N VAL A 155 -6.66 29.53 39.55
CA VAL A 155 -7.07 29.70 40.94
C VAL A 155 -7.15 31.22 41.17
N VAL A 156 -8.37 31.75 41.13
CA VAL A 156 -8.63 33.12 41.56
C VAL A 156 -8.57 33.12 43.09
N SER A 157 -7.54 33.78 43.62
CA SER A 157 -7.39 34.06 45.05
C SER A 157 -8.45 35.08 45.49
N PRO A 158 -9.16 34.91 46.63
CA PRO A 158 -10.18 35.86 47.04
C PRO A 158 -9.57 36.98 47.90
N ASN A 159 -9.64 38.24 47.45
CA ASN A 159 -10.02 39.37 48.30
C ASN A 159 -10.16 40.73 47.55
N ARG A 160 -11.42 41.10 47.32
CA ARG A 160 -12.11 42.39 47.59
C ARG A 160 -11.44 43.75 47.21
N ALA A 161 -12.00 44.43 46.21
CA ALA A 161 -12.78 45.70 46.33
C ALA A 161 -13.26 46.21 44.93
N THR A 162 -14.51 46.67 44.83
CA THR A 162 -15.17 47.31 43.66
C THR A 162 -15.00 48.85 43.69
N PRO A 163 -15.53 49.69 42.76
CA PRO A 163 -16.08 49.49 41.40
C PRO A 163 -15.49 50.46 40.32
N SER A 164 -15.61 50.15 39.02
CA SER A 164 -15.80 51.15 37.95
C SER A 164 -16.05 50.47 36.61
N GLU A 165 -17.00 51.02 35.87
CA GLU A 165 -17.53 50.59 34.58
C GLU A 165 -16.44 50.48 33.49
N THR A 166 -16.37 49.34 32.81
CA THR A 166 -16.15 49.26 31.34
C THR A 166 -16.30 47.82 30.84
N GLY A 167 -17.20 47.63 29.86
CA GLY A 167 -17.18 46.51 28.91
C GLY A 167 -17.32 45.10 29.48
N SER A 168 -18.56 44.67 29.74
CA SER A 168 -18.91 43.26 29.99
C SER A 168 -18.63 42.40 28.76
N SER A 169 -17.36 42.06 28.52
CA SER A 169 -16.90 41.01 27.61
C SER A 169 -17.07 39.64 28.29
N VAL A 170 -18.31 39.34 28.67
CA VAL A 170 -18.74 38.02 29.14
C VAL A 170 -20.09 37.71 28.48
N GLU A 171 -20.18 37.98 27.17
CA GLU A 171 -21.15 37.25 26.36
C GLU A 171 -20.58 35.83 26.23
N THR A 172 -21.00 34.98 27.16
CA THR A 172 -20.84 33.54 27.06
C THR A 172 -21.26 33.18 25.64
N ASP A 173 -20.39 32.55 24.86
CA ASP A 173 -20.66 32.28 23.45
C ASP A 173 -21.89 31.36 23.33
N LEU A 174 -23.06 31.98 23.20
CA LEU A 174 -24.36 31.33 23.08
C LEU A 174 -24.64 30.94 21.63
N GLN A 175 -23.69 31.15 20.71
CA GLN A 175 -23.84 30.84 19.30
C GLN A 175 -24.20 29.36 19.03
N PRO A 176 -23.62 28.37 19.73
CA PRO A 176 -24.02 26.97 19.57
C PRO A 176 -25.49 26.71 19.95
N PHE A 177 -26.01 27.44 20.95
CA PHE A 177 -27.40 27.32 21.38
C PHE A 177 -28.37 28.01 20.40
N ARG A 178 -27.97 29.15 19.83
CA ARG A 178 -28.75 29.86 18.80
C ARG A 178 -28.88 29.02 17.53
N GLU A 179 -27.81 28.32 17.12
CA GLU A 179 -27.84 27.40 15.96
C GLU A 179 -28.72 26.16 16.20
N ALA A 180 -28.68 25.58 17.40
CA ALA A 180 -29.48 24.40 17.73
C ALA A 180 -31.00 24.66 17.71
N ILE A 181 -31.42 25.86 18.11
CA ILE A 181 -32.83 26.29 18.06
C ILE A 181 -33.28 26.54 16.61
N ALA A 182 -32.41 27.12 15.77
CA ALA A 182 -32.73 27.40 14.37
C ALA A 182 -32.94 26.12 13.53
N LEU A 183 -32.29 25.01 13.90
CA LEU A 183 -32.41 23.72 13.18
C LEU A 183 -33.71 22.96 13.47
N HIS A 184 -34.38 23.24 14.60
CA HIS A 184 -35.60 22.51 15.01
C HIS A 184 -36.90 23.28 14.72
N GLY A 185 -36.83 24.45 14.06
CA GLY A 185 -37.97 25.33 13.81
C GLY A 185 -38.39 25.41 12.34
N LYS A 186 -38.57 24.29 11.64
CA LYS A 186 -39.25 24.26 10.33
C LYS A 186 -40.16 23.04 10.22
N CYS A 187 -41.41 23.21 10.67
CA CYS A 187 -42.57 22.61 10.04
C CYS A 187 -43.10 23.61 9.00
#